data_AF-D5SRU7-F1
#
_entry.id   AF-D5SRU7-F1
#
_cell.length_a   1.000
_cell.length_b   1.000
_cell.length_c   1.000
_cell.angle_alpha   90.00
_cell.angle_beta   90.00
_cell.angle_gamma   90.00
#
_symmetry.space_group_name_H-M   'P 1'
#
loop_
_entity.id
_entity.type
_entity.pdbx_description
1 polymer ?
#
loop_
_entity_poly.entity_id
_entity_poly.type
_entity_poly.pdbx_seq_one_letter_code
_entity_poly.pdbx_strand_id
1 'polypeptide(L)' 'MSRIEDSLTYAQLCAEHPHVELWCDDKSPDSNWDYYWVISHPDNETVRNVAYLRTANDQLERRRYDENGDEQWVSVR' A
#
# COMPACT_ATOMS: atom_id res chain seq x y z
N MET A 1 7.49 -7.77 13.41
CA MET A 1 6.84 -6.56 12.87
C MET A 1 7.60 -6.14 11.63
N SER A 2 7.23 -6.69 10.47
CA SER A 2 7.69 -6.16 9.18
C SER A 2 7.08 -4.76 9.00
N ARG A 3 7.88 -3.71 9.09
CA ARG A 3 7.42 -2.35 8.81
C ARG A 3 7.29 -2.21 7.30
N ILE A 4 6.16 -1.70 6.83
CA ILE A 4 5.92 -1.44 5.39
C ILE A 4 7.07 -0.62 4.81
N GLU A 5 7.56 0.37 5.57
CA GLU A 5 8.67 1.25 5.18
C GLU A 5 10.01 0.53 4.95
N ASP A 6 10.21 -0.64 5.56
CA ASP A 6 11.42 -1.47 5.41
C ASP A 6 11.30 -2.48 4.25
N SER A 7 10.13 -2.56 3.59
CA SER A 7 9.87 -3.51 2.51
C SER A 7 10.49 -3.08 1.18
N LEU A 8 10.88 -4.06 0.34
CA LEU A 8 11.38 -3.80 -1.01
C LEU A 8 10.29 -3.10 -1.86
N THR A 9 9.04 -3.48 -1.66
CA THR A 9 7.88 -2.88 -2.32
C THR A 9 7.75 -1.39 -2.01
N TYR A 10 7.92 -0.99 -0.75
CA TYR A 10 7.87 0.43 -0.40
C TYR A 10 9.06 1.20 -0.98
N ALA A 11 10.25 0.62 -0.96
CA ALA A 11 11.43 1.19 -1.60
C ALA A 11 11.24 1.37 -3.12
N GLN A 12 10.61 0.40 -3.80
CA GLN A 12 10.26 0.50 -5.22
C GLN A 12 9.25 1.62 -5.47
N LEU A 13 8.21 1.72 -4.66
CA LEU A 13 7.21 2.80 -4.78
C LEU A 13 7.85 4.18 -4.59
N CYS A 14 8.79 4.31 -3.64
CA CYS A 14 9.55 5.55 -3.44
C CYS A 14 10.52 5.87 -4.60
N ALA A 15 10.99 4.86 -5.33
CA ALA A 15 11.84 5.07 -6.50
C ALA A 15 11.03 5.47 -7.75
N GLU A 16 9.80 4.96 -7.89
CA GLU A 16 8.91 5.24 -9.01
C GLU A 16 8.08 6.52 -8.83
N HIS A 17 7.85 6.92 -7.59
CA HIS A 17 6.99 8.04 -7.25
C HIS A 17 7.67 9.04 -6.31
N PRO A 18 7.56 10.35 -6.57
CA PRO A 18 8.04 11.39 -5.68
C PRO A 18 7.18 11.50 -4.41
N HIS A 19 7.81 11.88 -3.29
CA HIS A 19 7.17 12.23 -2.02
C HIS A 19 6.06 11.26 -1.61
N VAL A 20 6.46 10.04 -1.26
CA VAL A 20 5.55 8.95 -0.88
C VAL A 20 5.27 8.99 0.63
N GLU A 21 4.01 8.80 0.99
CA GLU A 21 3.51 8.71 2.36
C GLU A 21 2.60 7.49 2.55
N LEU A 22 2.47 7.03 3.79
CA LEU A 22 1.53 5.98 4.19
C LEU A 22 0.40 6.59 5.02
N TRP A 23 -0.83 6.44 4.57
CA TRP A 23 -2.03 6.85 5.32
C TRP A 23 -2.78 5.61 5.78
N CYS A 24 -2.95 5.46 7.10
CA CYS A 24 -3.71 4.35 7.67
C CYS A 24 -5.18 4.43 7.24
N ASP A 25 -5.76 3.29 6.89
CA ASP A 25 -7.18 3.15 6.57
C ASP A 25 -7.94 2.50 7.72
N ASP A 26 -8.26 3.31 8.74
CA ASP A 26 -8.96 2.88 9.95
C ASP A 26 -10.43 2.47 9.71
N LYS A 27 -10.92 2.58 8.46
CA LYS A 27 -12.31 2.25 8.10
C LYS A 27 -12.46 0.84 7.53
N SER A 28 -11.36 0.11 7.37
CA SER A 28 -11.39 -1.23 6.80
C SER A 28 -12.11 -2.21 7.74
N PRO A 29 -12.98 -3.11 7.23
CA PRO A 29 -13.84 -3.96 8.06
C PRO A 29 -13.14 -5.17 8.70
N ASP A 30 -11.91 -5.52 8.27
CA ASP A 30 -11.20 -6.70 8.75
C ASP A 30 -10.21 -6.34 9.86
N SER A 31 -10.53 -6.72 11.10
CA SER A 31 -9.70 -6.45 12.28
C SER A 31 -8.39 -7.25 12.32
N ASN A 32 -8.19 -8.20 11.42
CA ASN A 32 -6.98 -9.02 11.40
C ASN A 32 -5.86 -8.39 10.57
N TRP A 33 -6.17 -7.35 9.80
CA TRP A 33 -5.24 -6.68 8.90
C TRP A 33 -5.23 -5.19 9.15
N ASP A 34 -4.04 -4.60 9.16
CA ASP A 34 -3.89 -3.15 9.11
C ASP A 34 -3.78 -2.72 7.65
N TYR A 35 -4.58 -1.73 7.23
CA TYR A 35 -4.69 -1.28 5.85
C TYR A 35 -4.07 0.10 5.65
N TYR A 36 -3.43 0.32 4.51
CA TYR A 36 -2.68 1.54 4.23
C TYR A 36 -2.87 1.98 2.77
N TRP A 37 -3.21 3.26 2.60
CA TRP A 37 -3.09 3.96 1.34
C TRP A 37 -1.65 4.44 1.17
N VAL A 38 -1.03 4.08 0.05
CA VAL A 38 0.27 4.64 -0.34
C VAL A 38 0.00 5.83 -1.24
N ILE A 39 0.34 7.02 -0.74
CA ILE A 39 0.06 8.29 -1.36
C ILE A 39 1.35 8.88 -1.92
N SER A 40 1.30 9.46 -3.12
CA SER A 40 2.38 10.24 -3.71
C SER A 40 1.94 11.67 -3.99
N HIS A 41 2.85 12.60 -3.68
CA HIS A 41 2.73 14.04 -3.94
C HIS A 41 3.72 14.46 -5.02
N PRO A 42 3.40 14.33 -6.32
CA PRO A 42 4.30 14.78 -7.39
C PRO A 42 4.52 16.29 -7.41
N ASP A 43 3.59 17.03 -6.81
CA ASP A 43 3.66 18.46 -6.57
C ASP A 43 2.84 18.77 -5.30
N ASN A 44 2.77 20.05 -4.91
CA ASN A 44 2.09 20.49 -3.68
C ASN A 44 0.55 20.47 -3.77
N GLU A 45 -0.03 20.19 -4.93
CA GLU A 45 -1.50 20.26 -5.15
C GLU A 45 -2.10 18.89 -5.45
N THR A 46 -1.32 17.99 -6.04
CA THR A 46 -1.77 16.69 -6.52
C THR A 46 -1.52 15.60 -5.48
N VAL A 47 -2.57 14.86 -5.14
CA VAL A 47 -2.52 13.68 -4.29
C VAL A 47 -2.88 12.46 -5.12
N ARG A 48 -1.99 11.47 -5.23
CA ARG A 48 -2.25 10.23 -5.96
C ARG A 48 -2.11 9.02 -5.05
N ASN A 49 -3.13 8.17 -5.06
CA ASN A 49 -2.98 6.83 -4.53
C ASN A 49 -2.24 5.95 -5.55
N VAL A 50 -1.07 5.44 -5.19
CA VAL A 50 -0.20 4.64 -6.06
C VAL A 50 -0.23 3.14 -5.70
N ALA A 51 -0.62 2.82 -4.46
CA ALA A 51 -0.80 1.45 -4.02
C ALA A 51 -1.73 1.39 -2.80
N TYR A 52 -2.37 0.23 -2.62
CA TYR A 52 -3.09 -0.08 -1.40
C TYR A 52 -2.51 -1.36 -0.81
N LEU A 53 -2.05 -1.26 0.43
CA LEU A 53 -1.31 -2.30 1.13
C LEU A 53 -2.09 -2.76 2.35
N ARG A 54 -1.89 -4.01 2.74
CA ARG A 54 -2.33 -4.51 4.05
C ARG A 54 -1.24 -5.34 4.70
N THR A 55 -1.18 -5.32 6.02
CA THR A 55 -0.23 -6.15 6.78
C THR A 55 -0.91 -6.87 7.94
N ALA A 56 -0.51 -8.11 8.18
CA ALA A 56 -0.94 -8.94 9.29
C ALA A 56 0.12 -10.01 9.56
N ASN A 57 0.45 -10.30 10.82
CA ASN A 57 1.33 -11.42 11.20
C ASN A 57 2.63 -11.52 10.35
N ASP A 58 3.33 -10.40 10.19
CA ASP A 58 4.56 -10.26 9.36
C ASP A 58 4.37 -10.49 7.84
N GLN A 59 3.13 -10.60 7.38
CA GLN A 59 2.80 -10.59 5.95
C GLN A 59 2.54 -9.17 5.48
N LEU A 60 2.95 -8.87 4.25
CA LEU A 60 2.61 -7.65 3.54
C LEU A 60 1.99 -8.04 2.20
N GLU A 61 0.84 -7.46 1.90
CA GLU A 61 0.13 -7.73 0.65
C GLU A 61 -0.25 -6.43 -0.04
N ARG A 62 -0.27 -6.47 -1.37
CA ARG A 62 -0.70 -5.37 -2.23
C ARG A 62 -1.97 -5.75 -2.94
N ARG A 63 -2.95 -4.84 -2.92
CA ARG A 63 -4.16 -4.98 -3.71
C ARG A 63 -3.86 -4.89 -5.20
N ARG A 64 -4.46 -5.80 -5.96
CA ARG A 64 -4.51 -5.82 -7.42
C ARG A 64 -5.92 -6.16 -7.86
N TYR A 65 -6.18 -5.95 -9.15
CA TYR A 65 -7.40 -6.40 -9.80
C TYR A 65 -7.02 -7.33 -10.94
N ASP A 66 -7.76 -8.42 -11.09
CA ASP A 66 -7.61 -9.28 -12.25
C ASP A 66 -8.30 -8.70 -13.50
N GLU A 67 -8.30 -9.46 -14.59
CA GLU A 67 -8.88 -9.03 -15.87
C GLU A 67 -10.40 -8.82 -15.81
N ASN A 68 -11.09 -9.41 -14.82
CA ASN A 68 -12.52 -9.23 -14.62
C ASN A 68 -12.83 -8.03 -13.69
N GLY A 69 -11.79 -7.43 -13.10
CA GLY A 69 -11.93 -6.36 -12.12
C GLY A 69 -12.16 -6.87 -10.70
N ASP A 70 -11.94 -8.17 -10.44
CA ASP A 70 -12.09 -8.73 -9.09
C ASP A 70 -10.87 -8.38 -8.23
N GLU A 71 -11.13 -7.99 -6.97
CA GLU A 71 -10.08 -7.64 -6.03
C GLU A 71 -9.27 -8.87 -5.62
N GLN A 72 -7.94 -8.77 -5.73
CA GLN A 72 -6.99 -9.77 -5.28
C GLN A 72 -5.93 -9.14 -4.37
N TRP A 73 -5.52 -9.90 -3.36
CA TRP A 73 -4.40 -9.53 -2.50
C TRP A 73 -3.22 -10.43 -2.79
N VAL A 74 -2.11 -9.82 -3.19
CA VAL A 74 -0.89 -10.52 -3.59
C VAL A 74 0.20 -10.23 -2.57
N SER A 75 0.81 -11.28 -2.02
CA SER A 75 1.92 -11.12 -1.09
C SER A 75 3.11 -10.45 -1.77
N VAL A 76 3.68 -9.47 -1.08
CA VAL A 76 4.82 -8.68 -1.54
C VAL A 76 5.93 -8.68 -0.49
N ARG A 77 7.15 -8.35 -0.91
CA ARG A 77 8.34 -8.28 -0.05
C ARG A 77 8.91 -6.88 -0.05
#